data_AF-A0A1G4BF90-F1
#
_entry.id   AF-A0A1G4BF90-F1
#
_cell.length_a   1.000
_cell.length_b   1.000
_cell.length_c   1.000
_cell.angle_alpha   90.00
_cell.angle_beta   90.00
_cell.angle_gamma   90.00
#
_symmetry.space_group_name_H-M   'P 1'
#
loop_
_entity.id
_entity.type
_entity.pdbx_description
1 polymer ?
#
loop_
_entity_poly.entity_id
_entity_poly.type
_entity_poly.pdbx_seq_one_letter_code
_entity_poly.pdbx_strand_id
1 'polypeptide(L)'
;MDSGAEIALHGYCHEDSTKLDTKQDEDVLDRCTALVESLTGKRPAGFRAPSYRIRYETIALLEKRGFLYDISFSDHDSKLYPLDRGFSLAPFDNSK
;
A
#
# COMPACT_ATOMS: atom_id res chain seq x y z
N MET A 1 -8.09 17.93 9.25
CA MET A 1 -8.75 16.67 9.68
C MET A 1 -10.26 16.83 9.85
N ASP A 2 -10.77 18.05 9.73
CA ASP A 2 -12.10 18.44 10.16
C ASP A 2 -13.22 18.05 9.18
N SER A 3 -12.86 17.60 7.96
CA SER A 3 -13.83 17.12 6.96
C SER A 3 -14.40 15.73 7.28
N GLY A 4 -13.77 14.96 8.17
CA GLY A 4 -14.13 13.57 8.43
C GLY A 4 -13.76 12.58 7.32
N ALA A 5 -13.02 13.02 6.30
CA ALA A 5 -12.53 12.14 5.24
C ALA A 5 -11.57 11.08 5.80
N GLU A 6 -11.61 9.88 5.22
CA GLU A 6 -10.69 8.80 5.55
C GLU A 6 -9.25 9.16 5.15
N ILE A 7 -8.28 8.72 5.96
CA ILE A 7 -6.85 8.80 5.65
C ILE A 7 -6.32 7.38 5.48
N ALA A 8 -5.94 7.05 4.24
CA ALA A 8 -5.27 5.82 3.85
C ALA A 8 -3.78 6.10 3.58
N LEU A 9 -2.97 5.04 3.49
CA LEU A 9 -1.53 5.17 3.27
C LEU A 9 -1.17 5.24 1.78
N HIS A 10 -0.13 6.03 1.47
CA HIS A 10 0.40 6.17 0.11
C HIS A 10 1.94 6.35 0.08
N GLY A 11 2.65 5.53 0.85
CA GLY A 11 4.09 5.67 1.08
C GLY A 11 4.44 6.82 2.02
N TYR A 12 5.73 7.03 2.29
CA TYR A 12 6.22 8.13 3.13
C TYR A 12 6.76 9.27 2.26
N CYS A 13 7.63 8.94 1.31
CA CYS A 13 8.20 9.84 0.32
C CYS A 13 7.80 9.48 -1.12
N HIS A 14 6.70 8.74 -1.30
CA HIS A 14 6.24 8.26 -2.61
C HIS A 14 7.28 7.33 -3.28
N GLU A 15 7.80 6.39 -2.48
CA GLU A 15 8.81 5.42 -2.88
C GLU A 15 8.25 4.39 -3.86
N ASP A 16 9.07 4.00 -4.85
CA ASP A 16 8.75 2.83 -5.67
C ASP A 16 8.90 1.55 -4.83
N SER A 17 7.78 0.96 -4.40
CA SER A 17 7.75 -0.23 -3.53
C SER A 17 8.49 -1.42 -4.14
N THR A 18 8.67 -1.45 -5.47
CA THR A 18 9.40 -2.51 -6.17
C THR A 18 10.91 -2.41 -6.00
N LYS A 19 11.42 -1.25 -5.56
CA LYS A 19 12.84 -0.99 -5.29
C LYS A 19 13.20 -1.10 -3.82
N LEU A 20 12.21 -1.26 -2.94
CA LEU A 20 12.44 -1.45 -1.52
C LEU A 20 12.77 -2.91 -1.24
N ASP A 21 13.71 -3.16 -0.34
CA ASP A 21 13.79 -4.47 0.30
C ASP A 21 12.62 -4.65 1.30
N THR A 22 12.41 -5.88 1.78
CA THR A 22 11.30 -6.17 2.70
C THR A 22 11.36 -5.36 3.99
N LYS A 23 12.56 -5.10 4.51
CA LYS A 23 12.72 -4.37 5.78
C LYS A 23 12.40 -2.89 5.59
N GLN A 24 12.84 -2.30 4.49
CA GLN A 24 12.49 -0.94 4.11
C GLN A 24 10.98 -0.77 3.91
N ASP A 25 10.33 -1.73 3.27
CA ASP A 25 8.87 -1.72 3.07
C ASP A 25 8.13 -1.81 4.42
N GLU A 26 8.57 -2.69 5.32
CA GLU A 26 8.05 -2.76 6.70
C GLU A 26 8.24 -1.45 7.46
N ASP A 27 9.44 -0.86 7.40
CA ASP A 27 9.77 0.36 8.14
C ASP A 27 8.95 1.56 7.64
N VAL A 28 8.78 1.68 6.32
CA VAL A 28 7.91 2.72 5.71
C VAL A 28 6.46 2.51 6.15
N LEU A 29 5.94 1.28 6.05
CA LEU A 29 4.56 0.97 6.38
C LEU A 29 4.26 1.22 7.87
N ASP A 30 5.15 0.79 8.77
CA ASP A 30 4.99 0.98 10.22
C ASP A 30 5.11 2.45 10.61
N ARG A 31 6.06 3.17 10.03
CA ARG A 31 6.22 4.62 10.25
C ARG A 31 4.98 5.39 9.82
N CYS A 32 4.45 5.12 8.62
CA CYS A 32 3.27 5.80 8.12
C CYS A 32 2.02 5.44 8.92
N THR A 33 1.88 4.18 9.33
CA THR A 33 0.79 3.72 10.21
C THR A 33 0.81 4.48 11.53
N ALA A 34 1.97 4.53 12.20
CA ALA A 34 2.13 5.23 13.47
C ALA A 34 1.88 6.74 13.32
N LEU A 35 2.31 7.34 12.21
CA LEU A 35 2.07 8.75 11.93
C LEU A 35 0.57 9.05 11.80
N VAL A 36 -0.16 8.28 10.99
CA VAL A 36 -1.62 8.46 10.82
C VAL A 36 -2.35 8.23 12.13
N GLU A 37 -1.97 7.20 12.89
CA GLU A 37 -2.55 6.91 14.20
C GLU A 37 -2.29 8.05 15.19
N SER A 38 -1.09 8.62 15.22
CA SER A 38 -0.76 9.75 16.10
C SER A 38 -1.54 11.03 15.76
N LEU A 39 -1.81 11.26 14.47
CA LEU A 39 -2.52 12.45 14.00
C LEU A 39 -4.04 12.31 14.20
N THR A 40 -4.58 11.12 13.97
CA THR A 40 -6.04 10.91 13.85
C THR A 40 -6.66 10.13 14.99
N GLY A 41 -5.84 9.46 15.81
CA GLY A 41 -6.28 8.48 16.82
C GLY A 41 -6.81 7.18 16.22
N LYS A 42 -6.70 6.98 14.90
CA LYS A 42 -7.21 5.81 14.18
C LYS A 42 -6.12 5.20 13.32
N ARG A 43 -6.09 3.86 13.25
CA ARG A 43 -5.25 3.15 12.30
C ARG A 43 -5.81 3.28 10.88
N PRO A 44 -4.98 3.48 9.85
CA PRO A 44 -5.43 3.48 8.47
C PRO A 44 -5.98 2.10 8.09
N ALA A 45 -7.11 2.07 7.39
CA ALA A 45 -7.70 0.84 6.89
C ALA A 45 -7.27 0.51 5.44
N GLY A 46 -6.99 1.55 4.65
CA GLY A 46 -6.61 1.45 3.26
C GLY A 46 -5.13 1.70 2.97
N PHE A 47 -4.67 1.13 1.86
CA PHE A 47 -3.36 1.39 1.27
C PHE A 47 -3.46 1.61 -0.23
N ARG A 48 -2.57 2.42 -0.77
CA ARG A 48 -2.30 2.54 -2.20
C ARG A 48 -0.80 2.60 -2.42
N ALA A 49 -0.26 1.73 -3.25
CA ALA A 49 1.14 1.79 -3.62
C ALA A 49 1.42 3.06 -4.42
N PRO A 50 2.51 3.78 -4.12
CA PRO A 50 3.02 4.82 -4.99
C PRO A 50 3.22 4.28 -6.41
N SER A 51 2.83 5.08 -7.41
CA SER A 51 2.94 4.72 -8.83
C SER A 51 2.16 3.45 -9.26
N TYR A 52 1.22 2.94 -8.45
CA TYR A 52 0.44 1.72 -8.75
C TYR A 52 1.31 0.45 -8.96
N ARG A 53 2.53 0.46 -8.42
CA ARG A 53 3.44 -0.66 -8.54
C ARG A 53 3.64 -1.26 -7.16
N ILE A 54 3.17 -2.50 -6.99
CA ILE A 54 3.14 -3.22 -5.71
C ILE A 54 3.61 -4.67 -5.89
N ARG A 55 4.37 -5.19 -4.93
CA ARG A 55 4.79 -6.59 -4.94
C ARG A 55 3.92 -7.44 -4.00
N TYR A 56 3.97 -8.76 -4.18
CA TYR A 56 3.25 -9.69 -3.32
C TYR A 56 3.69 -9.58 -1.85
N GLU A 57 4.97 -9.33 -1.61
CA GLU A 57 5.50 -9.16 -0.25
C GLU A 57 4.82 -7.98 0.46
N THR A 58 4.63 -6.85 -0.21
CA THR A 58 3.92 -5.68 0.34
C THR A 58 2.48 -6.05 0.71
N ILE A 59 1.77 -6.79 -0.14
CA ILE A 59 0.41 -7.28 0.17
C ILE A 59 0.42 -8.17 1.41
N ALA A 60 1.37 -9.10 1.53
CA ALA A 60 1.49 -9.94 2.71
C ALA A 60 1.78 -9.12 3.99
N LEU A 61 2.56 -8.04 3.88
CA LEU A 61 2.79 -7.11 4.98
C LEU A 61 1.52 -6.34 5.40
N LEU A 62 0.69 -5.96 4.43
CA LEU A 62 -0.61 -5.31 4.67
C LEU A 62 -1.58 -6.26 5.36
N GLU A 63 -1.72 -7.50 4.87
CA GLU A 63 -2.54 -8.55 5.50
C GLU A 63 -2.10 -8.80 6.95
N LYS A 64 -0.80 -8.96 7.19
CA LYS A 64 -0.23 -9.20 8.53
C LYS A 64 -0.52 -8.06 9.52
N ARG A 65 -0.69 -6.82 9.03
CA ARG A 65 -0.98 -5.63 9.83
C ARG A 65 -2.47 -5.32 9.95
N GLY A 66 -3.33 -6.11 9.30
CA GLY A 66 -4.78 -5.98 9.37
C GLY A 66 -5.34 -4.84 8.53
N PHE A 67 -4.67 -4.46 7.44
CA PHE A 67 -5.27 -3.55 6.45
C PHE A 67 -6.49 -4.21 5.81
N LEU A 68 -7.54 -3.42 5.57
CA LEU A 68 -8.81 -3.89 5.04
C LEU A 68 -8.80 -3.99 3.52
N TYR A 69 -8.14 -3.05 2.84
CA TYR A 69 -8.14 -2.98 1.39
C TYR A 69 -6.87 -2.34 0.81
N ASP A 70 -6.60 -2.69 -0.44
CA ASP A 70 -5.64 -2.05 -1.33
C ASP A 70 -6.36 -1.56 -2.60
N ILE A 71 -5.90 -0.44 -3.17
CA ILE A 71 -6.40 0.12 -4.44
C ILE A 71 -5.27 0.36 -5.46
N SER A 72 -4.26 -0.51 -5.44
CA SER A 72 -3.11 -0.42 -6.35
C SER A 72 -3.35 -1.11 -7.69
N PHE A 73 -4.28 -2.05 -7.74
CA PHE A 73 -4.61 -2.83 -8.93
C PHE A 73 -5.84 -2.29 -9.66
N SER A 74 -5.92 -2.59 -10.96
CA SER A 74 -6.98 -2.10 -11.87
C SER A 74 -7.61 -3.22 -12.69
N ASP A 75 -7.59 -4.47 -12.22
CA ASP A 75 -8.12 -5.63 -12.97
C ASP A 75 -9.66 -5.57 -13.12
N HIS A 76 -10.34 -4.78 -12.30
CA HIS A 76 -11.77 -4.53 -12.37
C HIS A 76 -12.09 -3.03 -12.19
N ASP A 77 -12.99 -2.50 -13.02
CA ASP A 77 -13.29 -1.06 -13.07
C ASP A 77 -14.14 -0.53 -11.92
N SER A 78 -15.05 -1.36 -11.38
CA SER A 78 -16.10 -0.90 -10.45
C SER A 78 -16.51 -1.94 -9.41
N LYS A 79 -15.71 -2.99 -9.24
CA LYS A 79 -15.98 -4.08 -8.29
C LYS A 79 -14.73 -4.40 -7.50
N LEU A 80 -14.92 -4.64 -6.21
CA LEU A 80 -13.91 -5.29 -5.39
C LEU A 80 -13.72 -6.73 -5.86
N TYR A 81 -12.49 -7.21 -5.76
CA TYR A 81 -12.13 -8.58 -6.07
C TYR A 81 -11.07 -9.06 -5.10
N PRO A 82 -11.07 -10.36 -4.75
CA PRO A 82 -9.96 -10.95 -4.03
C PRO A 82 -8.72 -10.99 -4.92
N LEU A 83 -7.55 -10.78 -4.33
CA LEU A 83 -6.28 -10.93 -5.02
C LEU A 83 -5.74 -12.34 -4.85
N ASP A 84 -5.29 -12.96 -5.94
CA ASP A 84 -4.63 -14.26 -5.89
C ASP A 84 -3.28 -14.16 -5.18
N ARG A 85 -2.98 -15.14 -4.31
CA ARG A 85 -1.70 -15.18 -3.60
C ARG A 85 -0.56 -15.55 -4.55
N GLY A 86 0.57 -14.86 -4.41
CA GLY A 86 1.80 -15.17 -5.14
C GLY A 86 1.87 -14.60 -6.55
N PHE A 87 1.11 -13.54 -6.86
CA PHE A 87 1.28 -12.81 -8.12
C PHE A 87 2.70 -12.21 -8.24
N SER A 88 3.20 -12.09 -9.47
CA SER A 88 4.46 -11.41 -9.75
C SER A 88 4.21 -10.25 -10.69
N LEU A 89 4.82 -9.10 -10.42
CA LEU A 89 4.87 -8.01 -11.39
C LEU A 89 5.80 -8.38 -12.54
N ALA A 90 5.41 -8.02 -13.75
CA ALA A 90 6.35 -7.98 -14.86
C ALA A 90 7.42 -6.90 -14.60
N PRO A 91 8.67 -7.08 -15.07
CA PRO A 91 9.69 -6.04 -15.00
C PRO A 91 9.18 -4.75 -15.66
N PHE A 92 9.42 -3.62 -15.01
CA PHE A 92 9.07 -2.33 -15.59
C PHE A 92 10.12 -1.93 -16.62
N ASP A 93 9.69 -1.73 -17.86
CA ASP A 93 10.55 -1.28 -18.95
C ASP A 93 10.71 0.24 -18.90
N ASN A 94 11.90 0.70 -18.50
CA ASN A 94 12.28 2.13 -18.48
C ASN A 94 12.93 2.60 -19.80
N SER A 95 12.88 1.81 -20.88
CA SER A 95 13.58 2.13 -22.13
C SER A 95 12.85 3.12 -23.05
N LYS A 96 11.79 3.78 -22.58
CA LYS A 96 11.01 4.79 -23.32
C LYS A 96 10.98 6.14 -22.63
#